data_AF-A0A7X9QET9-F1
#
_entry.id   AF-A0A7X9QET9-F1
#
_cell.length_a   1.000
_cell.length_b   1.000
_cell.length_c   1.000
_cell.angle_alpha   90.00
_cell.angle_beta   90.00
_cell.angle_gamma   90.00
#
_symmetry.space_group_name_H-M   'P 1'
#
loop_
_entity.id
_entity.type
_entity.pdbx_description
1 polymer ?
#
loop_
_entity_poly.entity_id
_entity_poly.type
_entity_poly.pdbx_seq_one_letter_code
_entity_poly.pdbx_strand_id
1 'polypeptide(L)'
;MHDNQDLTLARVARVLEERLRPAIHSRPHPLALAAHRVGGEPIAVAAGLAAAYQPCAPGTPWGRAWDTTWFRVTGEVPAAFAGRRVEVLLDLGFDVNMTGFQAEGLVYRADGFPVRSLHPRAQWIPVTADAAGGEPIEFYVEAASNPVLLDYVPFQPTEKGDWDTAGEELLYRVRRADAVIFETEVFELVHDVEVLLQLAQQLDVTSARRAKVLFALDRALDAVDLQDVAGTAAAGRAQLGEVLASPAAPSAHRITAVGHAHIDSAWLWPLRETVR
;
A
#
# COMPACT_ATOMS: atom_id res chain seq x y z
N MET A 1 4.25 39.10 -16.63
CA MET A 1 4.03 38.06 -15.60
C MET A 1 3.85 36.77 -16.38
N HIS A 2 4.86 35.90 -16.40
CA HIS A 2 4.81 34.67 -17.20
C HIS A 2 3.88 33.66 -16.53
N ASP A 3 2.99 33.05 -17.32
CA ASP A 3 2.10 31.99 -16.87
C ASP A 3 2.89 30.68 -16.79
N ASN A 4 3.37 30.37 -15.60
CA ASN A 4 4.15 29.15 -15.31
C ASN A 4 3.31 28.08 -14.59
N GLN A 5 1.98 28.19 -14.57
CA GLN A 5 1.12 27.32 -13.76
C GLN A 5 1.28 25.83 -14.12
N ASP A 6 1.42 25.51 -15.41
CA ASP A 6 1.64 24.13 -15.87
C ASP A 6 2.99 23.57 -15.43
N LEU A 7 4.04 24.41 -15.39
CA LEU A 7 5.36 24.02 -14.89
C LEU A 7 5.32 23.74 -13.39
N THR A 8 4.59 24.56 -12.62
CA THR A 8 4.39 24.32 -11.18
C THR A 8 3.64 23.01 -10.95
N LEU A 9 2.55 22.75 -11.67
CA LEU A 9 1.81 21.49 -11.58
C LEU A 9 2.68 20.28 -11.88
N ALA A 10 3.46 20.32 -12.96
CA ALA A 10 4.37 19.25 -13.34
C ALA A 10 5.49 19.03 -12.30
N ARG A 11 6.05 20.11 -11.74
CA ARG A 11 7.03 20.04 -10.65
C ARG A 11 6.43 19.36 -9.42
N VAL A 12 5.24 19.78 -8.99
CA VAL A 12 4.54 19.22 -7.82
C VAL A 12 4.25 17.75 -8.02
N ALA A 13 3.66 17.37 -9.17
CA ALA A 13 3.37 15.97 -9.47
C ALA A 13 4.63 15.09 -9.41
N ARG A 14 5.73 15.55 -10.01
CA ARG A 14 7.00 14.81 -9.98
C ARG A 14 7.57 14.68 -8.57
N VAL A 15 7.59 15.76 -7.78
CA VAL A 15 8.12 15.71 -6.41
C VAL A 15 7.26 14.83 -5.51
N LEU A 16 5.93 14.90 -5.66
CA LEU A 16 5.00 14.05 -4.93
C LEU A 16 5.31 12.56 -5.15
N GLU A 17 5.37 12.14 -6.42
CA GLU A 17 5.54 10.73 -6.77
C GLU A 17 6.96 10.22 -6.53
N GLU A 18 7.98 11.00 -6.92
CA GLU A 18 9.36 10.49 -6.91
C GLU A 18 10.15 10.81 -5.64
N ARG A 19 9.65 11.67 -4.74
CA ARG A 19 10.39 12.11 -3.54
C ARG A 19 9.57 12.00 -2.26
N LEU A 20 8.34 12.50 -2.23
CA LEU A 20 7.52 12.50 -1.02
C LEU A 20 6.93 11.11 -0.72
N ARG A 21 6.25 10.47 -1.68
CA ARG A 21 5.65 9.14 -1.46
C ARG A 21 6.67 8.07 -1.06
N PRO A 22 7.86 7.96 -1.70
CA PRO A 22 8.86 6.97 -1.28
C PRO A 22 9.40 7.22 0.13
N ALA A 23 9.33 8.46 0.62
CA ALA A 23 9.82 8.84 1.95
C ALA A 23 8.80 8.57 3.08
N ILE A 24 7.58 8.11 2.78
CA ILE A 24 6.59 7.70 3.81
C ILE A 24 7.16 6.58 4.68
N HIS A 25 7.89 5.65 4.08
CA HIS A 25 8.50 4.53 4.77
C HIS A 25 10.01 4.66 4.69
N SER A 26 10.66 4.85 5.84
CA SER A 26 12.10 5.07 5.92
C SER A 26 12.81 3.91 6.64
N ARG A 27 14.14 3.84 6.48
CA ARG A 27 15.02 2.92 7.20
C ARG A 27 14.57 1.45 7.12
N PRO A 28 14.52 0.82 5.93
CA PRO A 28 14.15 -0.58 5.84
C PRO A 28 15.13 -1.50 6.58
N HIS A 29 14.58 -2.43 7.35
CA HIS A 29 15.30 -3.49 8.03
C HIS A 29 14.72 -4.86 7.63
N PRO A 30 15.49 -5.72 6.94
CA PRO A 30 14.99 -7.01 6.46
C PRO A 30 14.49 -7.92 7.59
N LEU A 31 13.36 -8.58 7.35
CA LEU A 31 12.79 -9.60 8.22
C LEU A 31 13.01 -10.99 7.63
N ALA A 32 12.99 -12.00 8.50
CA ALA A 32 13.06 -13.39 8.07
C ALA A 32 11.69 -13.83 7.52
N LEU A 33 11.73 -14.44 6.33
CA LEU A 33 10.58 -15.03 5.67
C LEU A 33 10.68 -16.55 5.66
N ALA A 34 9.55 -17.20 5.85
CA ALA A 34 9.38 -18.61 5.58
C ALA A 34 8.01 -18.84 4.92
N ALA A 35 7.90 -19.89 4.12
CA ALA A 35 6.69 -20.21 3.38
C ALA A 35 6.26 -21.67 3.61
N HIS A 36 4.96 -21.89 3.57
CA HIS A 36 4.33 -23.19 3.53
C HIS A 36 3.32 -23.20 2.38
N ARG A 37 3.58 -24.00 1.34
CA ARG A 37 2.65 -24.20 0.24
C ARG A 37 1.61 -25.24 0.66
N VAL A 38 0.33 -24.89 0.54
CA VAL A 38 -0.78 -25.80 0.85
C VAL A 38 -0.92 -26.87 -0.23
N GLY A 39 -0.91 -26.48 -1.51
CA GLY A 39 -0.98 -27.42 -2.62
C GLY A 39 -2.38 -28.01 -2.84
N GLY A 40 -3.42 -27.20 -2.63
CA GLY A 40 -4.81 -27.63 -2.75
C GLY A 40 -5.79 -26.60 -2.17
N GLU A 41 -6.92 -27.10 -1.66
CA GLU A 41 -7.93 -26.28 -1.00
C GLU A 41 -7.36 -25.51 0.21
N PRO A 42 -7.80 -24.26 0.46
CA PRO A 42 -7.38 -23.50 1.63
C PRO A 42 -7.62 -24.27 2.94
N ILE A 43 -6.66 -24.17 3.84
CA ILE A 43 -6.71 -24.83 5.15
C ILE A 43 -7.19 -23.85 6.22
N ALA A 44 -7.77 -24.38 7.31
CA ALA A 44 -8.18 -23.57 8.45
C ALA A 44 -6.99 -22.82 9.07
N VAL A 45 -7.23 -21.62 9.62
CA VAL A 45 -6.20 -20.75 10.20
C VAL A 45 -5.31 -21.49 11.21
N ALA A 46 -5.89 -22.27 12.13
CA ALA A 46 -5.11 -23.03 13.11
C ALA A 46 -4.12 -24.02 12.48
N ALA A 47 -4.48 -24.64 11.35
CA ALA A 47 -3.58 -25.52 10.61
C ALA A 47 -2.50 -24.72 9.87
N GLY A 48 -2.86 -23.55 9.31
CA GLY A 48 -1.90 -22.61 8.73
C GLY A 48 -0.83 -22.17 9.73
N LEU A 49 -1.24 -21.68 10.89
CA LEU A 49 -0.33 -21.24 11.96
C LEU A 49 0.62 -22.35 12.44
N ALA A 50 0.13 -23.59 12.50
CA ALA A 50 0.88 -24.76 12.94
C ALA A 50 1.68 -25.46 11.83
N ALA A 51 1.65 -24.93 10.60
CA ALA A 51 2.25 -25.59 9.45
C ALA A 51 3.78 -25.67 9.54
N ALA A 52 4.36 -26.57 8.75
CA ALA A 52 5.82 -26.66 8.61
C ALA A 52 6.31 -25.63 7.57
N TYR A 53 6.93 -24.56 8.07
CA TYR A 53 7.47 -23.47 7.26
C TYR A 53 8.91 -23.74 6.82
N GLN A 54 9.20 -23.48 5.55
CA GLN A 54 10.55 -23.53 4.98
C GLN A 54 11.07 -22.10 4.74
N PRO A 55 12.30 -21.76 5.13
CA PRO A 55 12.86 -20.44 4.88
C PRO A 55 12.81 -20.06 3.40
N CYS A 56 12.46 -18.80 3.13
CA CYS A 56 12.52 -18.23 1.80
C CYS A 56 13.04 -16.79 1.85
N ALA A 57 13.33 -16.23 0.68
CA ALA A 57 13.85 -14.88 0.56
C ALA A 57 13.05 -14.06 -0.47
N PRO A 58 13.10 -12.72 -0.39
CA PRO A 58 12.68 -11.88 -1.51
C PRO A 58 13.25 -12.38 -2.84
N GLY A 59 12.41 -12.46 -3.87
CA GLY A 59 12.68 -13.05 -5.18
C GLY A 59 12.14 -14.48 -5.37
N THR A 60 11.80 -15.17 -4.27
CA THR A 60 11.29 -16.55 -4.32
C THR A 60 9.95 -16.61 -5.06
N PRO A 61 9.82 -17.43 -6.12
CA PRO A 61 8.56 -17.63 -6.81
C PRO A 61 7.59 -18.42 -5.94
N TRP A 62 6.29 -18.10 -6.02
CA TRP A 62 5.24 -18.75 -5.24
C TRP A 62 3.89 -18.68 -5.96
N GLY A 63 2.95 -19.50 -5.47
CA GLY A 63 1.55 -19.40 -5.83
C GLY A 63 1.20 -19.93 -7.21
N ARG A 64 0.89 -21.23 -7.30
CA ARG A 64 0.14 -21.78 -8.43
C ARG A 64 -1.25 -21.14 -8.48
N ALA A 65 -1.85 -20.99 -9.65
CA ALA A 65 -3.23 -20.49 -9.77
C ALA A 65 -4.19 -21.18 -8.78
N TRP A 66 -4.94 -20.37 -8.01
CA TRP A 66 -5.92 -20.78 -6.98
C TRP A 66 -5.37 -21.52 -5.76
N ASP A 67 -4.04 -21.67 -5.66
CA ASP A 67 -3.38 -22.25 -4.50
C ASP A 67 -3.32 -21.24 -3.35
N THR A 68 -2.98 -21.72 -2.17
CA THR A 68 -2.72 -20.89 -1.00
C THR A 68 -1.30 -21.13 -0.53
N THR A 69 -0.57 -20.05 -0.29
CA THR A 69 0.74 -20.09 0.38
C THR A 69 0.64 -19.34 1.68
N TRP A 70 0.99 -20.00 2.77
CA TRP A 70 1.15 -19.32 4.04
C TRP A 70 2.57 -18.78 4.14
N PHE A 71 2.72 -17.51 4.44
CA PHE A 71 4.01 -16.92 4.80
C PHE A 71 4.07 -16.71 6.31
N ARG A 72 5.26 -16.88 6.89
CA ARG A 72 5.58 -16.47 8.25
C ARG A 72 6.67 -15.41 8.19
N VAL A 73 6.39 -14.24 8.73
CA VAL A 73 7.30 -13.10 8.83
C VAL A 73 7.76 -12.99 10.26
N THR A 74 9.07 -13.04 10.49
CA THR A 74 9.66 -13.01 11.84
C THR A 74 10.86 -12.08 11.93
N GLY A 75 11.07 -11.49 13.10
CA GLY A 75 12.24 -10.68 13.41
C GLY A 75 12.02 -9.88 14.69
N GLU A 76 12.77 -8.80 14.83
CA GLU A 76 12.65 -7.88 15.96
C GLU A 76 12.69 -6.44 15.45
N VAL A 77 12.03 -5.53 16.17
CA VAL A 77 12.14 -4.10 15.90
C VAL A 77 13.57 -3.65 16.21
N PRO A 78 14.32 -3.03 15.28
CA PRO A 78 15.66 -2.54 15.56
C PRO A 78 15.68 -1.51 16.70
N ALA A 79 16.70 -1.56 17.57
CA ALA A 79 16.88 -0.58 18.64
C ALA A 79 16.96 0.88 18.13
N ALA A 80 17.46 1.07 16.92
CA ALA A 80 17.50 2.38 16.26
C ALA A 80 16.12 2.97 15.91
N PHE A 81 15.04 2.19 16.01
CA PHE A 81 13.68 2.64 15.74
C PHE A 81 12.97 3.10 17.02
N ALA A 82 13.64 3.12 18.17
CA ALA A 82 13.03 3.56 19.43
C ALA A 82 12.40 4.96 19.31
N GLY A 83 11.21 5.14 19.87
CA GLY A 83 10.42 6.37 19.78
C GLY A 83 9.68 6.58 18.46
N ARG A 84 9.71 5.59 17.54
CA ARG A 84 9.14 5.71 16.19
C ARG A 84 7.96 4.75 16.02
N ARG A 85 7.05 5.11 15.11
CA ARG A 85 6.01 4.21 14.62
C ARG A 85 6.62 3.24 13.61
N VAL A 86 6.37 1.95 13.83
CA VAL A 86 6.94 0.86 13.03
C VAL A 86 5.84 0.06 12.34
N GLU A 87 6.09 -0.24 11.07
CA GLU A 87 5.24 -1.10 10.23
C GLU A 87 6.10 -2.19 9.59
N VAL A 88 5.49 -3.29 9.17
CA VAL A 88 6.11 -4.24 8.24
C VAL A 88 5.61 -3.93 6.84
N LEU A 89 6.52 -3.75 5.87
CA LEU A 89 6.17 -3.77 4.45
C LEU A 89 6.36 -5.16 3.89
N LEU A 90 5.28 -5.75 3.40
CA LEU A 90 5.26 -7.08 2.78
C LEU A 90 4.65 -6.97 1.37
N ASP A 91 5.52 -7.10 0.36
CA ASP A 91 5.11 -7.15 -1.04
C ASP A 91 5.15 -8.60 -1.51
N LEU A 92 3.97 -9.18 -1.72
CA LEU A 92 3.81 -10.57 -2.19
C LEU A 92 4.09 -10.71 -3.70
N GLY A 93 4.42 -9.63 -4.40
CA GLY A 93 4.63 -9.61 -5.85
C GLY A 93 3.49 -8.95 -6.60
N PHE A 94 2.82 -7.99 -5.97
CA PHE A 94 1.62 -7.35 -6.50
C PHE A 94 1.88 -6.56 -7.80
N ASP A 95 0.92 -6.54 -8.71
CA ASP A 95 0.84 -5.51 -9.74
C ASP A 95 0.11 -4.28 -9.19
N VAL A 96 0.82 -3.17 -8.99
CA VAL A 96 0.27 -1.94 -8.43
C VAL A 96 -0.79 -1.27 -9.33
N ASN A 97 -0.83 -1.63 -10.62
CA ASN A 97 -1.79 -1.06 -11.56
C ASN A 97 -3.15 -1.76 -11.54
N MET A 98 -3.29 -2.90 -10.84
CA MET A 98 -4.49 -3.73 -10.85
C MET A 98 -4.95 -4.00 -9.41
N THR A 99 -5.82 -3.16 -8.86
CA THR A 99 -6.31 -3.43 -7.49
C THR A 99 -7.39 -4.50 -7.52
N GLY A 100 -7.12 -5.67 -6.92
CA GLY A 100 -7.99 -6.87 -6.97
C GLY A 100 -7.65 -7.79 -8.16
N PHE A 101 -8.35 -8.92 -8.26
CA PHE A 101 -8.21 -9.92 -9.35
C PHE A 101 -6.79 -10.51 -9.52
N GLN A 102 -6.00 -10.49 -8.46
CA GLN A 102 -4.65 -11.03 -8.41
C GLN A 102 -4.35 -11.56 -7.00
N ALA A 103 -3.08 -11.79 -6.68
CA ALA A 103 -2.66 -12.15 -5.33
C ALA A 103 -3.25 -11.22 -4.27
N GLU A 104 -3.71 -11.83 -3.18
CA GLU A 104 -4.22 -11.17 -1.98
C GLU A 104 -3.65 -11.87 -0.75
N GLY A 105 -3.56 -11.16 0.37
CA GLY A 105 -3.09 -11.75 1.63
C GLY A 105 -4.01 -11.38 2.80
N LEU A 106 -4.22 -12.29 3.74
CA LEU A 106 -4.83 -11.99 5.02
C LEU A 106 -3.83 -12.25 6.15
N VAL A 107 -3.55 -11.21 6.93
CA VAL A 107 -2.54 -11.23 7.99
C VAL A 107 -3.17 -11.66 9.29
N TYR A 108 -2.53 -12.61 9.96
CA TYR A 108 -2.89 -13.13 11.27
C TYR A 108 -1.73 -12.96 12.26
N ARG A 109 -2.08 -12.80 13.53
CA ARG A 109 -1.15 -12.97 14.66
C ARG A 109 -1.04 -14.45 15.03
N ALA A 110 -0.06 -14.79 15.86
CA ALA A 110 0.13 -16.15 16.37
C ALA A 110 -1.07 -16.72 17.14
N ASP A 111 -1.95 -15.86 17.67
CA ASP A 111 -3.21 -16.26 18.32
C ASP A 111 -4.37 -16.50 17.33
N GLY A 112 -4.12 -16.34 16.02
CA GLY A 112 -5.11 -16.49 14.96
C GLY A 112 -6.02 -15.28 14.75
N PHE A 113 -5.78 -14.16 15.44
CA PHE A 113 -6.56 -12.95 15.22
C PHE A 113 -6.21 -12.30 13.87
N PRO A 114 -7.20 -12.03 13.00
CA PRO A 114 -6.97 -11.33 11.74
C PRO A 114 -6.67 -9.86 11.99
N VAL A 115 -5.58 -9.36 11.42
CA VAL A 115 -5.08 -7.99 11.60
C VAL A 115 -5.55 -7.09 10.48
N ARG A 116 -5.27 -7.49 9.23
CA ARG A 116 -5.45 -6.67 8.03
C ARG A 116 -5.28 -7.51 6.76
N SER A 117 -5.92 -7.12 5.67
CA SER A 117 -5.66 -7.65 4.33
C SER A 117 -4.53 -6.90 3.61
N LEU A 118 -3.79 -7.63 2.78
CA LEU A 118 -2.76 -7.12 1.89
C LEU A 118 -3.26 -7.16 0.46
N HIS A 119 -3.13 -6.03 -0.22
CA HIS A 119 -3.43 -5.88 -1.63
C HIS A 119 -2.47 -4.81 -2.20
N PRO A 120 -2.43 -4.59 -3.54
CA PRO A 120 -1.39 -3.77 -4.16
C PRO A 120 -1.27 -2.33 -3.64
N ARG A 121 -2.32 -1.79 -3.01
CA ARG A 121 -2.37 -0.43 -2.44
C ARG A 121 -2.32 -0.40 -0.90
N ALA A 122 -2.26 -1.56 -0.24
CA ALA A 122 -2.10 -1.70 1.22
C ALA A 122 -1.15 -2.86 1.53
N GLN A 123 0.14 -2.62 1.35
CA GLN A 123 1.20 -3.62 1.49
C GLN A 123 1.91 -3.56 2.86
N TRP A 124 1.21 -3.08 3.89
CA TRP A 124 1.80 -2.78 5.20
C TRP A 124 1.01 -3.42 6.34
N ILE A 125 1.72 -3.75 7.43
CA ILE A 125 1.18 -4.36 8.65
C ILE A 125 1.59 -3.50 9.84
N PRO A 126 0.66 -3.07 10.70
CA PRO A 126 1.01 -2.30 11.89
C PRO A 126 1.78 -3.15 12.91
N VAL A 127 2.89 -2.62 13.45
CA VAL A 127 3.65 -3.25 14.54
C VAL A 127 3.41 -2.50 15.85
N THR A 128 3.82 -1.23 15.91
CA THR A 128 3.65 -0.37 17.10
C THR A 128 3.63 1.10 16.69
N ALA A 129 2.91 1.92 17.47
CA ALA A 129 2.91 3.37 17.30
C ALA A 129 4.13 4.04 17.96
N ASP A 130 4.75 3.37 18.93
CA ASP A 130 5.90 3.87 19.70
C ASP A 130 6.78 2.66 20.07
N ALA A 131 7.88 2.48 19.34
CA ALA A 131 8.80 1.37 19.58
C ALA A 131 9.72 1.65 20.77
N ALA A 132 9.93 0.64 21.61
CA ALA A 132 11.01 0.56 22.57
C ALA A 132 12.33 0.09 21.93
N GLY A 133 12.24 -0.74 20.88
CA GLY A 133 13.37 -1.45 20.28
C GLY A 133 13.58 -2.83 20.92
N GLY A 134 13.74 -3.85 20.08
CA GLY A 134 13.91 -5.25 20.46
C GLY A 134 12.58 -6.02 20.61
N GLU A 135 11.43 -5.39 20.37
CA GLU A 135 10.15 -6.11 20.42
C GLU A 135 10.07 -7.16 19.31
N PRO A 136 9.54 -8.36 19.59
CA PRO A 136 9.41 -9.40 18.58
C PRO A 136 8.34 -9.03 17.54
N ILE A 137 8.64 -9.31 16.28
CA ILE A 137 7.73 -9.26 15.16
C ILE A 137 7.44 -10.70 14.75
N GLU A 138 6.18 -11.10 14.80
CA GLU A 138 5.72 -12.38 14.25
C GLU A 138 4.33 -12.22 13.63
N PHE A 139 4.24 -12.46 12.33
CA PHE A 139 2.99 -12.46 11.58
C PHE A 139 2.91 -13.66 10.65
N TYR A 140 1.68 -14.09 10.41
CA TYR A 140 1.34 -15.14 9.47
C TYR A 140 0.47 -14.54 8.38
N VAL A 141 0.69 -14.91 7.12
CA VAL A 141 -0.07 -14.37 5.99
C VAL A 141 -0.59 -15.51 5.16
N GLU A 142 -1.92 -15.67 5.15
CA GLU A 142 -2.60 -16.54 4.20
C GLU A 142 -2.65 -15.82 2.86
N ALA A 143 -1.80 -16.21 1.91
CA ALA A 143 -1.73 -15.58 0.58
C ALA A 143 -2.43 -16.44 -0.47
N ALA A 144 -3.46 -15.89 -1.10
CA ALA A 144 -4.18 -16.48 -2.22
C ALA A 144 -3.46 -16.13 -3.53
N SER A 145 -3.13 -17.10 -4.36
CA SER A 145 -2.51 -16.87 -5.67
C SER A 145 -3.54 -16.90 -6.80
N ASN A 146 -4.43 -15.91 -6.79
CA ASN A 146 -5.49 -15.77 -7.79
C ASN A 146 -4.91 -15.35 -9.15
N PRO A 147 -5.10 -16.12 -10.23
CA PRO A 147 -4.65 -15.71 -11.55
C PRO A 147 -5.41 -14.49 -12.07
N VAL A 148 -4.72 -13.65 -12.83
CA VAL A 148 -5.37 -12.60 -13.62
C VAL A 148 -6.15 -13.25 -14.76
N LEU A 149 -7.48 -13.18 -14.71
CA LEU A 149 -8.38 -13.72 -15.74
C LEU A 149 -8.86 -12.64 -16.74
N LEU A 150 -8.90 -11.37 -16.32
CA LEU A 150 -9.19 -10.23 -17.18
C LEU A 150 -7.93 -9.38 -17.32
N ASP A 151 -7.23 -9.57 -18.44
CA ASP A 151 -6.08 -8.76 -18.83
C ASP A 151 -6.53 -7.58 -19.72
N TYR A 152 -5.59 -6.85 -20.31
CA TYR A 152 -5.81 -5.70 -21.20
C TYR A 152 -6.85 -5.96 -22.31
N VAL A 153 -6.87 -7.18 -22.85
CA VAL A 153 -7.96 -7.65 -23.71
C VAL A 153 -8.87 -8.55 -22.88
N PRO A 154 -10.04 -8.07 -22.45
CA PRO A 154 -10.89 -8.81 -21.54
C PRO A 154 -11.58 -9.99 -22.24
N PHE A 155 -12.07 -10.94 -21.43
CA PHE A 155 -12.90 -12.09 -21.84
C PHE A 155 -12.27 -13.05 -22.86
N GLN A 156 -10.93 -13.16 -22.85
CA GLN A 156 -10.26 -14.19 -23.65
C GLN A 156 -10.43 -15.57 -22.99
N PRO A 157 -10.59 -16.65 -23.78
CA PRO A 157 -10.53 -18.01 -23.26
C PRO A 157 -9.21 -18.24 -22.51
N THR A 158 -9.29 -18.94 -21.37
CA THR A 158 -8.14 -19.21 -20.51
C THR A 158 -8.28 -20.58 -19.85
N GLU A 159 -7.16 -21.28 -19.70
CA GLU A 159 -7.09 -22.54 -18.96
C GLU A 159 -7.05 -22.32 -17.44
N LYS A 160 -6.97 -21.06 -16.98
CA LYS A 160 -6.89 -20.71 -15.57
C LYS A 160 -8.25 -20.71 -14.84
N GLY A 161 -9.32 -21.18 -15.49
CA GLY A 161 -10.67 -21.23 -14.88
C GLY A 161 -10.92 -22.40 -13.93
N ASP A 162 -10.12 -23.47 -14.02
CA ASP A 162 -10.22 -24.67 -13.19
C ASP A 162 -8.83 -25.04 -12.63
N TRP A 163 -8.79 -25.63 -11.44
CA TRP A 163 -7.57 -26.13 -10.83
C TRP A 163 -6.82 -27.08 -11.76
N ASP A 164 -7.52 -28.05 -12.36
CA ASP A 164 -6.89 -29.12 -13.14
C ASP A 164 -6.28 -28.61 -14.46
N THR A 165 -6.80 -27.51 -15.00
CA THR A 165 -6.34 -26.93 -16.27
C THR A 165 -5.36 -25.76 -16.08
N ALA A 166 -5.30 -25.14 -14.91
CA ALA A 166 -4.54 -23.91 -14.69
C ALA A 166 -2.99 -24.08 -14.72
N GLY A 167 -2.50 -25.30 -14.86
CA GLY A 167 -1.08 -25.62 -14.91
C GLY A 167 -0.37 -25.44 -13.55
N GLU A 168 0.95 -25.63 -13.54
CA GLU A 168 1.78 -25.58 -12.32
C GLU A 168 2.65 -24.33 -12.22
N GLU A 169 2.49 -23.36 -13.13
CA GLU A 169 3.27 -22.13 -13.13
C GLU A 169 3.05 -21.34 -11.84
N LEU A 170 4.14 -20.92 -11.21
CA LEU A 170 4.13 -20.03 -10.05
C LEU A 170 3.97 -18.60 -10.53
N LEU A 171 2.85 -17.97 -10.16
CA LEU A 171 2.40 -16.70 -10.73
C LEU A 171 3.12 -15.49 -10.13
N TYR A 172 3.61 -15.60 -8.90
CA TYR A 172 4.08 -14.46 -8.12
C TYR A 172 5.51 -14.65 -7.63
N ARG A 173 6.14 -13.55 -7.21
CA ARG A 173 7.42 -13.54 -6.51
C ARG A 173 7.32 -12.60 -5.33
N VAL A 174 7.55 -13.09 -4.12
CA VAL A 174 7.61 -12.20 -2.94
C VAL A 174 8.75 -11.22 -3.15
N ARG A 175 8.49 -9.91 -3.10
CA ARG A 175 9.49 -8.88 -3.44
C ARG A 175 10.13 -8.24 -2.21
N ARG A 176 9.44 -8.26 -1.07
CA ARG A 176 9.88 -7.49 0.11
C ARG A 176 9.25 -8.01 1.40
N ALA A 177 10.03 -7.99 2.48
CA ALA A 177 9.55 -8.13 3.86
C ALA A 177 10.50 -7.38 4.79
N ASP A 178 10.17 -6.13 5.12
CA ASP A 178 11.02 -5.29 5.97
C ASP A 178 10.21 -4.69 7.11
N ALA A 179 10.81 -4.58 8.29
CA ALA A 179 10.40 -3.59 9.28
C ALA A 179 10.84 -2.21 8.79
N VAL A 180 9.96 -1.23 8.86
CA VAL A 180 10.20 0.14 8.42
C VAL A 180 9.69 1.12 9.46
N ILE A 181 10.25 2.33 9.43
CA ILE A 181 9.67 3.47 10.14
C ILE A 181 8.58 4.07 9.26
N PHE A 182 7.40 4.30 9.84
CA PHE A 182 6.34 5.07 9.21
C PHE A 182 6.46 6.56 9.56
N GLU A 183 6.86 7.35 8.59
CA GLU A 183 7.05 8.80 8.69
C GLU A 183 5.70 9.52 8.61
N THR A 184 5.02 9.64 9.76
CA THR A 184 3.64 10.17 9.82
C THR A 184 3.51 11.57 9.22
N GLU A 185 4.44 12.48 9.51
CA GLU A 185 4.42 13.83 8.93
C GLU A 185 4.62 13.83 7.41
N VAL A 186 5.40 12.88 6.87
CA VAL A 186 5.58 12.74 5.42
C VAL A 186 4.30 12.17 4.78
N PHE A 187 3.68 11.18 5.42
CA PHE A 187 2.39 10.63 4.99
C PHE A 187 1.32 11.71 4.90
N GLU A 188 1.20 12.54 5.93
CA GLU A 188 0.24 13.65 5.96
C GLU A 188 0.57 14.69 4.88
N LEU A 189 1.85 15.07 4.72
CA LEU A 189 2.29 15.99 3.67
C LEU A 189 1.95 15.48 2.27
N VAL A 190 2.14 14.18 2.00
CA VAL A 190 1.78 13.56 0.72
C VAL A 190 0.30 13.77 0.41
N HIS A 191 -0.59 13.54 1.39
CA HIS A 191 -2.03 13.72 1.19
C HIS A 191 -2.42 15.20 1.07
N ASP A 192 -1.82 16.07 1.86
CA ASP A 192 -2.01 17.53 1.78
C ASP A 192 -1.66 18.03 0.37
N VAL A 193 -0.51 17.62 -0.17
CA VAL A 193 -0.04 17.99 -1.52
C VAL A 193 -0.92 17.36 -2.59
N GLU A 194 -1.25 16.07 -2.48
CA GLU A 194 -2.07 15.35 -3.47
C GLU A 194 -3.45 15.98 -3.64
N VAL A 195 -4.16 16.23 -2.53
CA VAL A 195 -5.49 16.84 -2.56
C VAL A 195 -5.45 18.24 -3.16
N LEU A 196 -4.47 19.06 -2.79
CA LEU A 196 -4.32 20.41 -3.32
C LEU A 196 -3.91 20.42 -4.80
N LEU A 197 -3.07 19.48 -5.22
CA LEU A 197 -2.69 19.30 -6.63
C LEU A 197 -3.93 18.95 -7.48
N GLN A 198 -4.70 17.96 -7.05
CA GLN A 198 -5.94 17.56 -7.71
C GLN A 198 -6.96 18.71 -7.74
N LEU A 199 -7.12 19.43 -6.63
CA LEU A 199 -7.97 20.61 -6.57
C LEU A 199 -7.54 21.69 -7.57
N ALA A 200 -6.24 22.02 -7.63
CA ALA A 200 -5.71 23.03 -8.55
C ALA A 200 -5.90 22.67 -10.03
N GLN A 201 -5.95 21.37 -10.36
CA GLN A 201 -6.24 20.88 -11.71
C GLN A 201 -7.72 21.04 -12.10
N GLN A 202 -8.64 21.06 -11.13
CA GLN A 202 -10.08 21.21 -11.38
C GLN A 202 -10.59 22.66 -11.31
N LEU A 203 -9.86 23.54 -10.64
CA LEU A 203 -10.22 24.95 -10.53
C LEU A 203 -9.98 25.70 -11.84
N ASP A 204 -10.81 26.71 -12.10
CA ASP A 204 -10.63 27.62 -13.24
C ASP A 204 -9.24 28.28 -13.20
N VAL A 205 -8.57 28.30 -14.36
CA VAL A 205 -7.20 28.79 -14.54
C VAL A 205 -7.00 30.25 -14.18
N THR A 206 -8.07 31.05 -14.22
CA THR A 206 -8.08 32.47 -13.84
C THR A 206 -8.51 32.71 -12.39
N SER A 207 -8.91 31.67 -11.67
CA SER A 207 -9.42 31.82 -10.31
C SER A 207 -8.32 32.16 -9.30
N ALA A 208 -8.62 33.14 -8.43
CA ALA A 208 -7.73 33.52 -7.33
C ALA A 208 -7.44 32.35 -6.38
N ARG A 209 -8.40 31.42 -6.22
CA ARG A 209 -8.22 30.21 -5.40
C ARG A 209 -7.13 29.30 -5.97
N ARG A 210 -7.14 29.05 -7.28
CA ARG A 210 -6.11 28.23 -7.94
C ARG A 210 -4.73 28.86 -7.77
N ALA A 211 -4.60 30.17 -8.02
CA ALA A 211 -3.34 30.89 -7.86
C ALA A 211 -2.77 30.78 -6.43
N LYS A 212 -3.62 30.93 -5.39
CA LYS A 212 -3.21 30.75 -3.99
C LYS A 212 -2.73 29.32 -3.69
N VAL A 213 -3.44 28.32 -4.20
CA VAL A 213 -3.05 26.91 -4.00
C VAL A 213 -1.72 26.61 -4.66
N LEU A 214 -1.52 27.04 -5.92
CA LEU A 214 -0.25 26.82 -6.63
C LEU A 214 0.92 27.52 -5.93
N PHE A 215 0.70 28.74 -5.42
CA PHE A 215 1.73 29.46 -4.66
C PHE A 215 2.08 28.76 -3.34
N ALA A 216 1.07 28.24 -2.62
CA ALA A 216 1.29 27.49 -1.39
C ALA A 216 2.03 26.16 -1.65
N LEU A 217 1.66 25.45 -2.72
CA LEU A 217 2.35 24.23 -3.16
C LEU A 217 3.82 24.52 -3.49
N ASP A 218 4.10 25.56 -4.26
CA ASP A 218 5.48 25.94 -4.62
C ASP A 218 6.32 26.25 -3.37
N ARG A 219 5.77 27.02 -2.42
CA ARG A 219 6.41 27.28 -1.12
C ARG A 219 6.61 26.04 -0.27
N ALA A 220 5.64 25.11 -0.26
CA ALA A 220 5.78 23.86 0.47
C ALA A 220 6.95 23.03 -0.07
N LEU A 221 7.07 22.98 -1.40
CA LEU A 221 8.17 22.27 -2.07
C LEU A 221 9.53 22.92 -1.79
N ASP A 222 9.61 24.24 -1.70
CA ASP A 222 10.85 24.94 -1.34
C ASP A 222 11.23 24.78 0.15
N ALA A 223 10.25 24.53 1.02
CA ALA A 223 10.46 24.30 2.44
C ALA A 223 10.88 22.86 2.79
N VAL A 224 10.69 21.91 1.86
CA VAL A 224 11.08 20.51 2.03
C VAL A 224 12.47 20.29 1.44
N ASP A 225 13.42 19.90 2.28
CA ASP A 225 14.72 19.43 1.81
C ASP A 225 14.56 18.01 1.26
N LEU A 226 14.82 17.84 -0.04
CA LEU A 226 14.72 16.53 -0.70
C LEU A 226 15.77 15.52 -0.21
N GLN A 227 16.80 15.95 0.53
CA GLN A 227 17.76 15.07 1.20
C GLN A 227 17.35 14.71 2.63
N ASP A 228 16.40 15.44 3.21
CA ASP A 228 15.86 15.21 4.56
C ASP A 228 14.35 15.48 4.59
N VAL A 229 13.60 14.71 3.80
CA VAL A 229 12.14 14.87 3.67
C VAL A 229 11.45 14.65 5.02
N ALA A 230 11.86 13.63 5.77
CA ALA A 230 11.29 13.33 7.08
C ALA A 230 11.53 14.46 8.09
N GLY A 231 12.73 15.03 8.15
CA GLY A 231 13.05 16.13 9.06
C GLY A 231 12.38 17.45 8.71
N THR A 232 12.00 17.65 7.44
CA THR A 232 11.45 18.92 6.94
C THR A 232 9.96 18.87 6.55
N ALA A 233 9.31 17.70 6.62
CA ALA A 233 7.90 17.54 6.23
C ALA A 233 6.96 18.52 6.93
N ALA A 234 7.13 18.72 8.24
CA ALA A 234 6.32 19.66 9.02
C ALA A 234 6.42 21.11 8.51
N ALA A 235 7.59 21.53 8.03
CA ALA A 235 7.79 22.86 7.45
C ALA A 235 7.05 23.01 6.12
N GLY A 236 7.04 21.97 5.29
CA GLY A 236 6.23 21.89 4.07
C GLY A 236 4.74 21.99 4.37
N ARG A 237 4.24 21.18 5.31
CA ARG A 237 2.82 21.18 5.72
C ARG A 237 2.36 22.54 6.23
N ALA A 238 3.20 23.24 6.99
CA ALA A 238 2.89 24.58 7.50
C ALA A 238 2.59 25.58 6.37
N GLN A 239 3.16 25.42 5.17
CA GLN A 239 2.85 26.29 4.02
C GLN A 239 1.46 26.03 3.42
N LEU A 240 0.88 24.85 3.66
CA LEU A 240 -0.38 24.40 3.07
C LEU A 240 -1.59 24.66 3.97
N GLY A 241 -1.38 24.92 5.27
CA GLY A 241 -2.45 25.03 6.25
C GLY A 241 -3.53 26.06 5.91
N GLU A 242 -3.16 27.27 5.46
CA GLU A 242 -4.14 28.31 5.11
C GLU A 242 -5.02 27.87 3.92
N VAL A 243 -4.41 27.29 2.89
CA VAL A 243 -5.16 26.88 1.71
C VAL A 243 -6.03 25.66 1.99
N LEU A 244 -5.61 24.73 2.83
CA LEU A 244 -6.44 23.58 3.25
C LEU A 244 -7.64 24.01 4.11
N ALA A 245 -7.45 24.98 5.01
CA ALA A 245 -8.52 25.45 5.89
C ALA A 245 -9.59 26.30 5.19
N SER A 246 -9.30 26.83 3.99
CA SER A 246 -10.25 27.67 3.25
C SER A 246 -11.46 26.85 2.77
N PRO A 247 -12.70 27.25 3.10
CA PRO A 247 -13.89 26.52 2.70
C PRO A 247 -14.16 26.64 1.20
N ALA A 248 -15.04 25.77 0.71
CA ALA A 248 -15.66 25.94 -0.61
C ALA A 248 -16.49 27.22 -0.67
N ALA A 249 -16.81 27.68 -1.89
CA ALA A 249 -17.71 28.81 -2.08
C ALA A 249 -19.08 28.55 -1.43
N PRO A 250 -19.77 29.55 -0.85
CA PRO A 250 -21.04 29.35 -0.15
C PRO A 250 -22.15 28.72 -0.98
N SER A 251 -22.10 28.89 -2.31
CA SER A 251 -23.05 28.30 -3.27
C SER A 251 -22.68 26.88 -3.72
N ALA A 252 -21.57 26.32 -3.24
CA ALA A 252 -21.13 24.98 -3.63
C ALA A 252 -22.08 23.92 -3.09
N HIS A 253 -22.14 22.77 -3.79
CA HIS A 253 -22.89 21.62 -3.33
C HIS A 253 -22.32 21.06 -2.02
N ARG A 254 -23.22 20.48 -1.22
CA ARG A 254 -22.85 19.68 -0.06
C ARG A 254 -22.84 18.21 -0.49
N ILE A 255 -21.70 17.56 -0.28
CA ILE A 255 -21.49 16.16 -0.63
C ILE A 255 -21.37 15.35 0.65
N THR A 256 -22.01 14.17 0.69
CA THR A 256 -21.81 13.16 1.73
C THR A 256 -21.08 11.98 1.12
N ALA A 257 -19.99 11.55 1.74
CA ALA A 257 -19.25 10.35 1.34
C ALA A 257 -19.62 9.18 2.27
N VAL A 258 -19.78 7.98 1.70
CA VAL A 258 -20.05 6.74 2.43
C VAL A 258 -19.08 5.67 1.95
N GLY A 259 -18.43 4.98 2.88
CA GLY A 259 -17.58 3.83 2.55
C GLY A 259 -18.44 2.65 2.11
N HIS A 260 -18.10 2.03 0.99
CA HIS A 260 -18.79 0.86 0.45
C HIS A 260 -17.76 -0.11 -0.13
N ALA A 261 -17.87 -1.39 0.22
CA ALA A 261 -17.07 -2.46 -0.34
C ALA A 261 -18.01 -3.45 -1.02
N HIS A 262 -18.07 -3.38 -2.35
CA HIS A 262 -18.81 -4.34 -3.15
C HIS A 262 -17.94 -5.58 -3.36
N ILE A 263 -18.46 -6.76 -3.04
CA ILE A 263 -17.79 -8.04 -3.27
C ILE A 263 -18.79 -8.94 -4.00
N ASP A 264 -18.46 -9.30 -5.23
CA ASP A 264 -19.24 -10.29 -5.97
C ASP A 264 -19.13 -11.65 -5.29
N SER A 265 -20.25 -12.36 -5.16
CA SER A 265 -20.24 -13.67 -4.51
C SER A 265 -19.49 -14.72 -5.32
N ALA A 266 -19.59 -14.67 -6.65
CA ALA A 266 -18.82 -15.49 -7.56
C ALA A 266 -18.83 -14.81 -8.94
N TRP A 267 -17.67 -14.37 -9.41
CA TRP A 267 -17.54 -13.76 -10.74
C TRP A 267 -16.31 -14.29 -11.48
N LEU A 268 -15.13 -13.87 -11.04
CA LEU A 268 -13.84 -14.27 -11.62
C LEU A 268 -13.03 -15.16 -10.66
N TRP A 269 -13.69 -15.68 -9.63
CA TRP A 269 -13.11 -16.54 -8.62
C TRP A 269 -14.19 -17.51 -8.11
N PRO A 270 -13.79 -18.68 -7.58
CA PRO A 270 -14.72 -19.62 -6.98
C PRO A 270 -15.27 -19.08 -5.65
N LEU A 271 -16.44 -19.57 -5.23
CA LEU A 271 -17.11 -19.16 -3.98
C LEU A 271 -16.21 -19.21 -2.73
N ARG A 272 -15.25 -20.14 -2.70
CA ARG A 272 -14.30 -20.27 -1.59
C ARG A 272 -13.42 -19.03 -1.40
N GLU A 273 -13.14 -18.28 -2.46
CA GLU A 273 -12.35 -17.05 -2.37
C GLU A 273 -13.12 -15.93 -1.69
N THR A 274 -14.42 -15.77 -1.98
CA THR A 274 -15.26 -14.74 -1.37
C THR A 274 -15.41 -14.90 0.15
N VAL A 275 -15.30 -16.11 0.68
CA VAL A 275 -15.42 -16.37 2.12
C VAL A 275 -14.21 -15.85 2.90
N ARG A 276 -13.06 -15.67 2.25
CA ARG A 276 -11.80 -15.26 2.86
C ARG A 276 -11.68 -13.75 3.10
#